data_AF-R9N4W1-F1
#
_entry.id   AF-R9N4W1-F1
#
_cell.length_a   1.000
_cell.length_b   1.000
_cell.length_c   1.000
_cell.angle_alpha   90.00
_cell.angle_beta   90.00
_cell.angle_gamma   90.00
#
_symmetry.space_group_name_H-M   'P 1'
#
loop_
_entity.id
_entity.type
_entity.pdbx_description
1 polymer ?
#
loop_
_entity_poly.entity_id
_entity_poly.type
_entity_poly.pdbx_seq_one_letter_code
_entity_poly.pdbx_strand_id
1 'polypeptide(L)'
;MGISVSSTLNSAITKHSMSLSSRGPDWSLIPSAGKSNKSKAEFADEIKELARRAAETTSKKELEYIHSQRARLCAEYISDVSPDRRALYRQAENSLKRQNGNPKCHGSGELTLLDFLEAADGRAENLAEKKFALAGGGTLTCPILTSGGYGADIYYQGTKVLTYLGSGYGWACERTPAEREKEREFYGIYFDEYRSLKNGQGAELEELPDYLEEKPSFDRKA
;
A
#
# COMPACT_ATOMS: atom_id res chain seq x y z
N MET A 1 -29.50 11.20 51.16
CA MET A 1 -28.39 10.54 50.43
C MET A 1 -28.91 9.20 49.95
N GLY A 2 -29.32 9.10 48.68
CA GLY A 2 -29.91 7.89 48.10
C GLY A 2 -30.23 8.17 46.64
N ILE A 3 -29.22 7.97 45.78
CA ILE A 3 -29.25 8.31 44.36
C ILE A 3 -30.18 7.38 43.58
N SER A 4 -30.98 8.02 42.73
CA SER A 4 -32.00 7.44 41.87
C SER A 4 -31.36 6.56 40.77
N VAL A 5 -31.90 5.37 40.58
CA VAL A 5 -31.49 4.43 39.53
C VAL A 5 -32.05 4.93 38.20
N SER A 6 -31.26 5.67 37.43
CA SER A 6 -31.59 5.97 36.03
C SER A 6 -31.27 4.76 35.16
N SER A 7 -32.31 4.06 34.75
CA SER A 7 -32.30 3.14 33.62
C SER A 7 -31.90 3.90 32.35
N THR A 8 -30.61 3.87 32.03
CA THR A 8 -30.06 4.41 30.78
C THR A 8 -29.57 3.25 29.94
N LEU A 9 -30.42 2.93 28.96
CA LEU A 9 -30.12 2.38 27.64
C LEU A 9 -28.81 1.58 27.55
N ASN A 10 -28.95 0.26 27.56
CA ASN A 10 -28.03 -0.62 26.85
C ASN A 10 -27.95 -0.13 25.40
N SER A 11 -27.00 0.75 25.09
CA SER A 11 -26.46 0.78 23.74
C SER A 11 -25.75 -0.57 23.60
N ALA A 12 -26.46 -1.53 23.03
CA ALA A 12 -25.81 -2.61 22.32
C ALA A 12 -25.02 -1.91 21.22
N ILE A 13 -23.79 -1.48 21.55
CA ILE A 13 -22.77 -1.17 20.57
C ILE A 13 -22.58 -2.49 19.87
N THR A 14 -23.31 -2.67 18.78
CA THR A 14 -23.12 -3.73 17.82
C THR A 14 -21.62 -3.69 17.52
N LYS A 15 -20.90 -4.67 18.06
CA LYS A 15 -19.46 -4.82 17.87
C LYS A 15 -19.27 -5.12 16.39
N HIS A 16 -19.16 -4.06 15.60
CA HIS A 16 -18.71 -4.17 14.24
C HIS A 16 -17.28 -4.67 14.35
N SER A 17 -17.08 -5.97 14.09
CA SER A 17 -15.80 -6.46 13.59
C SER A 17 -15.44 -5.53 12.44
N MET A 18 -14.54 -4.57 12.69
CA MET A 18 -14.11 -3.66 11.65
C MET A 18 -13.33 -4.50 10.65
N SER A 19 -14.03 -4.84 9.56
CA SER A 19 -13.50 -5.41 8.32
C SER A 19 -12.26 -4.64 7.91
N LEU A 20 -11.32 -5.29 7.22
CA LEU A 20 -10.43 -4.60 6.27
C LEU A 20 -11.32 -3.57 5.53
N SER A 21 -11.01 -2.30 5.74
CA SER A 21 -11.88 -1.12 5.72
C SER A 21 -12.99 -1.06 4.65
N SER A 22 -14.07 -0.32 4.94
CA SER A 22 -15.16 0.04 3.99
C SER A 22 -14.68 0.67 2.66
N ARG A 23 -13.43 1.15 2.61
CA ARG A 23 -12.71 1.57 1.41
C ARG A 23 -11.54 0.61 1.20
N GLY A 24 -11.66 -0.34 0.28
CA GLY A 24 -10.59 -1.29 -0.07
C GLY A 24 -9.39 -0.63 -0.75
N PRO A 25 -8.38 -1.40 -1.18
CA PRO A 25 -7.20 -0.88 -1.86
C PRO A 25 -7.57 -0.15 -3.17
N ASP A 26 -6.88 0.93 -3.52
CA ASP A 26 -7.03 1.57 -4.82
C ASP A 26 -6.35 0.71 -5.90
N TRP A 27 -7.14 -0.16 -6.50
CA TRP A 27 -6.68 -1.08 -7.53
C TRP A 27 -6.25 -0.41 -8.83
N SER A 28 -6.52 0.89 -9.04
CA SER A 28 -6.02 1.61 -10.20
C SER A 28 -4.52 1.84 -10.10
N LEU A 29 -4.01 2.14 -8.90
CA LEU A 29 -2.60 2.45 -8.65
C LEU A 29 -1.76 1.23 -8.23
N ILE A 30 -2.39 0.17 -7.75
CA ILE A 30 -1.70 -1.04 -7.27
C ILE A 30 -1.48 -2.01 -8.43
N PRO A 31 -0.23 -2.30 -8.86
CA PRO A 31 0.02 -3.29 -9.92
C PRO A 31 -0.56 -4.66 -9.52
N SER A 32 -1.16 -5.37 -10.45
CA SER A 32 -1.73 -6.71 -10.22
C SER A 32 -1.81 -7.44 -11.55
N ALA A 33 -1.60 -8.75 -11.55
CA ALA A 33 -1.72 -9.58 -12.75
C ALA A 33 -3.00 -9.28 -13.55
N GLY A 34 -2.89 -9.26 -14.89
CA GLY A 34 -4.03 -9.17 -15.80
C GLY A 34 -4.70 -7.79 -15.88
N LYS A 35 -3.98 -6.69 -15.62
CA LYS A 35 -4.56 -5.33 -15.70
C LYS A 35 -4.75 -4.79 -17.11
N SER A 36 -3.94 -5.21 -18.08
CA SER A 36 -3.95 -4.63 -19.43
C SER A 36 -3.58 -5.67 -20.49
N ASN A 37 -4.16 -5.50 -21.68
CA ASN A 37 -3.84 -6.27 -22.89
C ASN A 37 -3.07 -5.42 -23.91
N LYS A 38 -2.61 -4.23 -23.53
CA LYS A 38 -1.84 -3.34 -24.40
C LYS A 38 -0.51 -4.01 -24.79
N SER A 39 -0.10 -3.81 -26.02
CA SER A 39 1.20 -4.21 -26.53
C SER A 39 2.31 -3.32 -25.99
N LYS A 40 3.56 -3.81 -26.07
CA LYS A 40 4.74 -3.05 -25.65
C LYS A 40 4.90 -1.72 -26.40
N ALA A 41 4.51 -1.68 -27.67
CA ALA A 41 4.60 -0.47 -28.51
C ALA A 41 3.59 0.59 -28.04
N GLU A 42 2.34 0.20 -27.81
CA GLU A 42 1.30 1.10 -27.30
C GLU A 42 1.69 1.71 -25.94
N PHE A 43 2.26 0.89 -25.05
CA PHE A 43 2.80 1.42 -23.80
C PHE A 43 3.92 2.43 -24.02
N ALA A 44 4.87 2.14 -24.91
CA ALA A 44 5.97 3.06 -25.20
C ALA A 44 5.45 4.40 -25.73
N ASP A 45 4.46 4.39 -26.62
CA ASP A 45 3.85 5.60 -27.18
C ASP A 45 3.10 6.40 -26.10
N GLU A 46 2.29 5.74 -25.26
CA GLU A 46 1.59 6.40 -24.15
C GLU A 46 2.56 7.01 -23.12
N ILE A 47 3.67 6.31 -22.81
CA ILE A 47 4.71 6.79 -21.89
C ILE A 47 5.37 8.06 -22.45
N LYS A 48 5.75 8.03 -23.74
CA LYS A 48 6.37 9.17 -24.42
C LYS A 48 5.42 10.36 -24.53
N GLU A 49 4.15 10.13 -24.80
CA GLU A 49 3.16 11.21 -24.86
C GLU A 49 2.97 11.88 -23.49
N LEU A 50 2.94 11.11 -22.40
CA LEU A 50 2.93 11.68 -21.04
C LEU A 50 4.21 12.46 -20.73
N ALA A 51 5.37 11.98 -21.18
CA ALA A 51 6.64 12.69 -21.03
C ALA A 51 6.64 14.02 -21.78
N ARG A 52 6.14 14.03 -23.01
CA ARG A 52 6.01 15.22 -23.85
C ARG A 52 5.09 16.27 -23.22
N ARG A 53 3.89 15.85 -22.80
CA ARG A 53 2.96 16.73 -22.08
C ARG A 53 3.56 17.30 -20.79
N ALA A 54 4.34 16.50 -20.06
CA ALA A 54 5.02 16.96 -18.85
C ALA A 54 6.12 17.98 -19.15
N ALA A 55 6.83 17.83 -20.28
CA ALA A 55 7.86 18.77 -20.68
C ALA A 55 7.27 20.11 -21.16
N GLU A 56 6.13 20.07 -21.85
CA GLU A 56 5.49 21.26 -22.43
C GLU A 56 4.65 22.07 -21.41
N THR A 57 4.10 21.42 -20.39
CA THR A 57 3.19 22.10 -19.45
C THR A 57 3.91 22.94 -18.39
N THR A 58 3.35 24.12 -18.09
CA THR A 58 3.71 24.97 -16.93
C THR A 58 2.60 25.02 -15.88
N SER A 59 1.45 24.38 -16.16
CA SER A 59 0.30 24.39 -15.27
C SER A 59 0.43 23.32 -14.19
N LYS A 60 0.38 23.75 -12.92
CA LYS A 60 0.44 22.85 -11.75
C LYS A 60 -0.64 21.76 -11.78
N LYS A 61 -1.88 22.15 -12.13
CA LYS A 61 -3.03 21.22 -12.18
C LYS A 61 -2.85 20.15 -13.26
N GLU A 62 -2.30 20.55 -14.40
CA GLU A 62 -2.02 19.63 -15.50
C GLU A 62 -0.88 18.67 -15.11
N LEU A 63 0.15 19.17 -14.43
CA LEU A 63 1.23 18.33 -13.92
C LEU A 63 0.74 17.28 -12.90
N GLU A 64 -0.16 17.66 -11.99
CA GLU A 64 -0.79 16.73 -11.04
C GLU A 64 -1.61 15.64 -11.76
N TYR A 65 -2.34 16.02 -12.81
CA TYR A 65 -3.05 15.07 -13.66
C TYR A 65 -2.09 14.11 -14.36
N ILE A 66 -1.00 14.61 -14.95
CA ILE A 66 0.02 13.79 -15.62
C ILE A 66 0.69 12.83 -14.63
N HIS A 67 1.04 13.29 -13.42
CA HIS A 67 1.59 12.43 -12.38
C HIS A 67 0.64 11.28 -12.01
N SER A 68 -0.66 11.58 -11.92
CA SER A 68 -1.69 10.58 -11.64
C SER A 68 -1.84 9.57 -12.79
N GLN A 69 -1.82 10.04 -14.05
CA GLN A 69 -1.86 9.15 -15.22
C GLN A 69 -0.61 8.29 -15.32
N ARG A 70 0.58 8.86 -15.09
CA ARG A 70 1.86 8.14 -15.08
C ARG A 70 1.84 7.02 -14.04
N ALA A 71 1.32 7.28 -12.84
CA ALA A 71 1.22 6.25 -11.80
C ALA A 71 0.29 5.09 -12.20
N ARG A 72 -0.85 5.39 -12.85
CA ARG A 72 -1.76 4.36 -13.39
C ARG A 72 -1.13 3.55 -14.51
N LEU A 73 -0.50 4.23 -15.47
CA LEU A 73 0.16 3.60 -16.60
C LEU A 73 1.33 2.72 -16.16
N CYS A 74 2.11 3.18 -15.17
CA CYS A 74 3.16 2.38 -14.55
C CYS A 74 2.59 1.10 -13.92
N ALA A 75 1.47 1.20 -13.21
CA ALA A 75 0.81 0.03 -12.63
C ALA A 75 0.22 -0.94 -13.67
N GLU A 76 -0.15 -0.46 -14.86
CA GLU A 76 -0.54 -1.29 -16.00
C GLU A 76 0.68 -1.93 -16.68
N TYR A 77 1.75 -1.18 -16.92
CA TYR A 77 2.96 -1.64 -17.58
C TYR A 77 3.63 -2.79 -16.81
N ILE A 78 3.69 -2.67 -15.49
CA ILE A 78 4.32 -3.65 -14.59
C ILE A 78 3.39 -4.86 -14.33
N SER A 79 2.13 -4.80 -14.74
CA SER A 79 1.11 -5.79 -14.37
C SER A 79 1.42 -7.22 -14.85
N ASP A 80 2.22 -7.37 -15.89
CA ASP A 80 2.58 -8.66 -16.48
C ASP A 80 3.57 -9.49 -15.64
N VAL A 81 4.39 -8.84 -14.81
CA VAL A 81 5.30 -9.48 -13.83
C VAL A 81 4.77 -9.36 -12.40
N SER A 82 3.60 -8.75 -12.23
CA SER A 82 2.99 -8.53 -10.92
C SER A 82 2.32 -9.81 -10.43
N PRO A 83 2.39 -10.14 -9.12
CA PRO A 83 1.52 -11.16 -8.54
C PRO A 83 0.05 -10.74 -8.62
N ASP A 84 -0.87 -11.71 -8.55
CA ASP A 84 -2.30 -11.44 -8.48
C ASP A 84 -2.69 -10.95 -7.08
N ARG A 85 -2.38 -9.69 -6.80
CA ARG A 85 -2.67 -9.02 -5.52
C ARG A 85 -4.16 -8.97 -5.23
N ARG A 86 -5.02 -8.88 -6.26
CA ARG A 86 -6.48 -8.89 -6.10
C ARG A 86 -6.98 -10.24 -5.60
N ALA A 87 -6.48 -11.34 -6.16
CA ALA A 87 -6.82 -12.68 -5.68
C ALA A 87 -6.30 -12.90 -4.25
N LEU A 88 -5.05 -12.52 -3.96
CA LEU A 88 -4.47 -12.64 -2.63
C LEU A 88 -5.26 -11.84 -1.58
N TYR A 89 -5.66 -10.61 -1.91
CA TYR A 89 -6.50 -9.78 -1.05
C TYR A 89 -7.87 -10.42 -0.78
N ARG A 90 -8.56 -10.92 -1.82
CA ARG A 90 -9.84 -11.63 -1.66
C ARG A 90 -9.69 -12.88 -0.80
N GLN A 91 -8.57 -13.59 -0.95
CA GLN A 91 -8.31 -14.76 -0.13
C GLN A 91 -8.04 -14.40 1.33
N ALA A 92 -7.30 -13.33 1.58
CA ALA A 92 -7.08 -12.78 2.92
C ALA A 92 -8.42 -12.38 3.56
N GLU A 93 -9.28 -11.64 2.85
CA GLU A 93 -10.62 -11.28 3.32
C GLU A 93 -11.46 -12.51 3.67
N ASN A 94 -11.47 -13.53 2.80
CA ASN A 94 -12.22 -14.77 3.04
C ASN A 94 -11.68 -15.55 4.24
N SER A 95 -10.36 -15.56 4.44
CA SER A 95 -9.72 -16.22 5.58
C SER A 95 -10.13 -15.55 6.89
N LEU A 96 -10.18 -14.22 6.91
CA LEU A 96 -10.64 -13.45 8.07
C LEU A 96 -12.14 -13.60 8.33
N LYS A 97 -12.98 -13.57 7.28
CA LYS A 97 -14.44 -13.78 7.42
C LYS A 97 -14.79 -15.15 8.00
N ARG A 98 -14.04 -16.21 7.64
CA ARG A 98 -14.24 -17.55 8.20
C ARG A 98 -13.93 -17.61 9.70
N GLN A 99 -13.09 -16.70 10.21
CA GLN A 99 -12.75 -16.61 11.63
C GLN A 99 -13.78 -15.83 12.46
N ASN A 100 -14.65 -15.02 11.83
CA ASN A 100 -15.67 -14.23 12.55
C ASN A 100 -16.71 -15.07 13.33
N GLY A 101 -16.70 -16.41 13.20
CA GLY A 101 -17.44 -17.33 14.06
C GLY A 101 -16.76 -17.68 15.39
N ASN A 102 -15.45 -17.40 15.53
CA ASN A 102 -14.68 -17.56 16.77
C ASN A 102 -14.27 -16.17 17.30
N PRO A 103 -14.91 -15.65 18.35
CA PRO A 103 -14.65 -14.31 18.87
C PRO A 103 -13.21 -14.11 19.39
N LYS A 104 -12.42 -15.18 19.55
CA LYS A 104 -11.05 -15.12 20.07
C LYS A 104 -9.97 -14.93 18.99
N CYS A 105 -10.36 -14.93 17.71
CA CYS A 105 -9.46 -14.81 16.56
C CYS A 105 -9.64 -13.49 15.80
N HIS A 106 -9.30 -12.37 16.43
CA HIS A 106 -9.26 -11.07 15.74
C HIS A 106 -7.94 -10.97 14.95
N GLY A 107 -7.99 -11.31 13.66
CA GLY A 107 -6.87 -11.09 12.72
C GLY A 107 -6.85 -9.67 12.13
N SER A 108 -7.76 -8.79 12.55
CA SER A 108 -7.84 -7.40 12.11
C SER A 108 -8.69 -6.60 13.10
N GLY A 109 -8.39 -5.31 13.26
CA GLY A 109 -9.20 -4.40 14.09
C GLY A 109 -8.52 -3.97 15.38
N GLU A 110 -9.20 -3.13 16.15
CA GLU A 110 -8.66 -2.56 17.39
C GLU A 110 -8.58 -3.60 18.50
N LEU A 111 -7.47 -3.58 19.24
CA LEU A 111 -7.32 -4.35 20.47
C LEU A 111 -7.93 -3.55 21.61
N THR A 112 -8.84 -4.16 22.35
CA THR A 112 -9.51 -3.55 23.50
C THR A 112 -8.77 -3.90 24.80
N LEU A 113 -8.97 -3.10 25.85
CA LEU A 113 -8.43 -3.40 27.19
C LEU A 113 -8.86 -4.80 27.68
N LEU A 114 -10.08 -5.23 27.32
CA LEU A 114 -10.58 -6.54 27.68
C LEU A 114 -9.73 -7.66 27.05
N ASP A 115 -9.28 -7.51 25.81
CA ASP A 115 -8.43 -8.50 25.13
C ASP A 115 -7.08 -8.67 25.86
N PHE A 116 -6.50 -7.59 26.37
CA PHE A 116 -5.28 -7.65 27.18
C PHE A 116 -5.51 -8.33 28.53
N LEU A 117 -6.62 -8.04 29.20
CA LEU A 117 -6.97 -8.65 30.48
C LEU A 117 -7.27 -10.15 30.33
N GLU A 118 -7.99 -10.55 29.28
CA GLU A 118 -8.28 -11.95 29.00
C GLU A 118 -7.02 -12.75 28.63
N ALA A 119 -6.07 -12.13 27.92
CA ALA A 119 -4.78 -12.74 27.61
C ALA A 119 -3.90 -12.89 28.87
N ALA A 120 -3.87 -11.88 29.74
CA ALA A 120 -3.12 -11.93 31.01
C ALA A 120 -3.65 -13.00 31.96
N ASP A 121 -4.96 -13.27 31.92
CA ASP A 121 -5.62 -14.26 32.76
C ASP A 121 -5.70 -15.66 32.13
N GLY A 122 -5.04 -15.87 30.98
CA GLY A 122 -4.97 -17.16 30.28
C GLY A 122 -6.30 -17.65 29.70
N ARG A 123 -7.33 -16.79 29.61
CA ARG A 123 -8.68 -17.14 29.12
C ARG A 123 -8.82 -16.98 27.59
N ALA A 124 -7.92 -16.23 26.97
CA ALA A 124 -7.84 -16.00 25.53
C ALA A 124 -6.52 -16.54 24.92
N GLU A 125 -6.50 -16.69 23.59
CA GLU A 125 -5.26 -16.95 22.86
C GLU A 125 -4.25 -15.82 23.08
N ASN A 126 -2.96 -16.14 23.05
CA ASN A 126 -1.89 -15.14 23.16
C ASN A 126 -2.09 -14.02 22.14
N LEU A 127 -1.88 -12.77 22.56
CA LEU A 127 -1.82 -11.57 21.69
C LEU A 127 -0.54 -11.59 20.84
N ALA A 128 -0.34 -12.67 20.10
CA ALA A 128 0.76 -12.86 19.19
C ALA A 128 0.32 -12.56 17.76
N GLU A 129 1.30 -12.25 16.92
CA GLU A 129 1.13 -12.13 15.48
C GLU A 129 0.47 -13.39 14.90
N LYS A 130 -0.69 -13.24 14.26
CA LYS A 130 -1.43 -14.36 13.64
C LYS A 130 -1.01 -14.52 12.19
N LYS A 131 -0.86 -15.77 11.74
CA LYS A 131 -0.45 -16.11 10.37
C LYS A 131 -1.44 -17.09 9.75
N PHE A 132 -1.82 -16.82 8.51
CA PHE A 132 -2.74 -17.63 7.73
C PHE A 132 -2.13 -17.94 6.37
N ALA A 133 -2.08 -19.22 6.00
CA ALA A 133 -1.60 -19.63 4.68
C ALA A 133 -2.62 -19.24 3.60
N LEU A 134 -2.15 -18.63 2.52
CA LEU A 134 -2.93 -18.33 1.32
C LEU A 134 -2.50 -19.29 0.20
N ALA A 135 -3.32 -19.42 -0.84
CA ALA A 135 -3.06 -20.25 -1.99
C ALA A 135 -1.95 -19.63 -2.83
N GLY A 136 -1.26 -20.45 -3.63
CA GLY A 136 -0.20 -19.98 -4.52
C GLY A 136 1.06 -19.47 -3.80
N GLY A 137 1.27 -19.85 -2.53
CA GLY A 137 2.46 -19.45 -1.76
C GLY A 137 2.35 -18.07 -1.11
N GLY A 138 1.13 -17.54 -0.97
CA GLY A 138 0.88 -16.34 -0.18
C GLY A 138 0.75 -16.62 1.32
N THR A 139 0.94 -15.62 2.15
CA THR A 139 0.68 -15.70 3.60
C THR A 139 0.11 -14.38 4.08
N LEU A 140 -1.03 -14.42 4.78
CA LEU A 140 -1.56 -13.27 5.51
C LEU A 140 -0.97 -13.29 6.92
N THR A 141 -0.44 -12.16 7.33
CA THR A 141 0.09 -11.91 8.66
C THR A 141 -0.66 -10.75 9.28
N CYS A 142 -1.01 -10.89 10.55
CA CYS A 142 -1.77 -9.90 11.32
C CYS A 142 -0.87 -9.40 12.46
N PRO A 143 0.03 -8.45 12.20
CA PRO A 143 0.92 -7.89 13.22
C PRO A 143 0.15 -6.97 14.17
N ILE A 144 0.61 -6.86 15.41
CA ILE A 144 0.13 -5.82 16.33
C ILE A 144 0.81 -4.50 15.97
N LEU A 145 0.01 -3.49 15.65
CA LEU A 145 0.51 -2.17 15.29
C LEU A 145 0.90 -1.39 16.56
N THR A 146 1.96 -0.59 16.47
CA THR A 146 2.39 0.31 17.56
C THR A 146 1.35 1.38 17.89
N SER A 147 0.51 1.74 16.92
CA SER A 147 -0.67 2.60 17.10
C SER A 147 -1.85 1.91 17.80
N GLY A 148 -1.72 0.63 18.13
CA GLY A 148 -2.80 -0.22 18.65
C GLY A 148 -3.55 -0.97 17.56
N GLY A 149 -4.11 -2.13 17.93
CA GLY A 149 -4.84 -3.02 17.03
C GLY A 149 -3.99 -3.92 16.14
N TYR A 150 -4.65 -4.66 15.26
CA TYR A 150 -4.05 -5.55 14.28
C TYR A 150 -3.99 -4.90 12.90
N GLY A 151 -2.81 -4.95 12.30
CA GLY A 151 -2.59 -4.67 10.88
C GLY A 151 -2.89 -5.88 10.01
N ALA A 152 -2.71 -5.72 8.71
CA ALA A 152 -2.82 -6.82 7.75
C ALA A 152 -1.70 -6.71 6.70
N ASP A 153 -0.78 -7.65 6.74
CA ASP A 153 0.33 -7.79 5.81
C ASP A 153 0.13 -9.06 4.98
N ILE A 154 0.06 -8.90 3.67
CA ILE A 154 -0.02 -10.01 2.72
C ILE A 154 1.36 -10.19 2.10
N TYR A 155 1.91 -11.39 2.27
CA TYR A 155 3.16 -11.82 1.67
C TYR A 155 2.88 -12.73 0.49
N TYR A 156 3.76 -12.69 -0.50
CA TYR A 156 3.82 -13.62 -1.63
C TYR A 156 5.28 -13.96 -1.88
N GLN A 157 5.63 -15.25 -1.80
CA GLN A 157 7.01 -15.73 -2.00
C GLN A 157 8.05 -14.97 -1.16
N GLY A 158 7.73 -14.66 0.10
CA GLY A 158 8.62 -13.94 1.02
C GLY A 158 8.68 -12.42 0.81
N THR A 159 8.05 -11.88 -0.24
CA THR A 159 7.92 -10.43 -0.44
C THR A 159 6.60 -9.95 0.12
N LYS A 160 6.60 -8.87 0.89
CA LYS A 160 5.37 -8.20 1.32
C LYS A 160 4.75 -7.53 0.08
N VAL A 161 3.54 -7.88 -0.29
CA VAL A 161 2.90 -7.37 -1.54
C VAL A 161 1.79 -6.36 -1.26
N LEU A 162 1.15 -6.44 -0.09
CA LEU A 162 0.15 -5.49 0.38
C LEU A 162 0.26 -5.32 1.89
N THR A 163 0.19 -4.08 2.35
CA THR A 163 0.17 -3.73 3.77
C THR A 163 -0.95 -2.77 4.06
N TYR A 164 -1.65 -3.04 5.14
CA TYR A 164 -2.60 -2.11 5.72
C TYR A 164 -1.90 -1.22 6.75
N LEU A 165 -1.84 0.08 6.47
CA LEU A 165 -1.18 1.08 7.32
C LEU A 165 -2.14 1.75 8.33
N GLY A 166 -3.35 1.21 8.51
CA GLY A 166 -4.37 1.76 9.39
C GLY A 166 -5.39 2.64 8.68
N SER A 167 -6.42 3.07 9.43
CA SER A 167 -7.61 3.76 8.91
C SER A 167 -7.33 5.12 8.27
N GLY A 168 -6.24 5.80 8.67
CA GLY A 168 -5.83 7.09 8.12
C GLY A 168 -5.00 7.01 6.83
N TYR A 169 -4.26 5.93 6.61
CA TYR A 169 -3.31 5.80 5.49
C TYR A 169 -3.74 4.79 4.43
N GLY A 170 -4.61 3.84 4.78
CA GLY A 170 -5.16 2.86 3.84
C GLY A 170 -4.18 1.75 3.48
N TRP A 171 -4.21 1.34 2.21
CA TRP A 171 -3.42 0.22 1.69
C TRP A 171 -2.18 0.70 0.95
N ALA A 172 -1.03 0.16 1.30
CA ALA A 172 0.22 0.31 0.58
C ALA A 172 0.60 -0.99 -0.14
N CYS A 173 1.39 -0.84 -1.20
CA CYS A 173 1.90 -1.93 -2.01
C CYS A 173 3.42 -1.83 -2.08
N GLU A 174 4.09 -2.93 -1.76
CA GLU A 174 5.51 -3.09 -1.98
C GLU A 174 5.76 -3.81 -3.31
N ARG A 175 6.83 -3.40 -3.99
CA ARG A 175 7.22 -3.94 -5.30
C ARG A 175 8.17 -5.12 -5.14
N THR A 176 7.86 -6.19 -5.85
CA THR A 176 8.73 -7.37 -5.99
C THR A 176 9.99 -7.02 -6.80
N PRO A 177 11.07 -7.82 -6.71
CA PRO A 177 12.28 -7.57 -7.49
C PRO A 177 12.04 -7.44 -9.01
N ALA A 178 11.19 -8.31 -9.58
CA ALA A 178 10.84 -8.28 -11.01
C ALA A 178 10.07 -7.01 -11.39
N GLU A 179 9.15 -6.57 -10.52
CA GLU A 179 8.41 -5.33 -10.75
C GLU A 179 9.31 -4.09 -10.70
N ARG A 180 10.32 -4.08 -9.82
CA ARG A 180 11.28 -2.97 -9.76
C ARG A 180 12.13 -2.87 -11.02
N GLU A 181 12.48 -3.99 -11.65
CA GLU A 181 13.17 -3.98 -12.95
C GLU A 181 12.32 -3.34 -14.03
N LYS A 182 11.06 -3.77 -14.17
CA LYS A 182 10.14 -3.16 -15.16
C LYS A 182 9.79 -1.71 -14.85
N GLU A 183 9.70 -1.35 -13.58
CA GLU A 183 9.53 0.04 -13.18
C GLU A 183 10.71 0.90 -13.62
N ARG A 184 11.95 0.40 -13.50
CA ARG A 184 13.12 1.11 -14.02
C ARG A 184 13.07 1.28 -15.53
N GLU A 185 12.64 0.27 -16.28
CA GLU A 185 12.44 0.38 -17.73
C GLU A 185 11.40 1.46 -18.07
N PHE A 186 10.25 1.42 -17.40
CA PHE A 186 9.17 2.40 -17.57
C PHE A 186 9.68 3.83 -17.38
N TYR A 187 10.36 4.08 -16.26
CA TYR A 187 10.89 5.42 -15.96
C TYR A 187 12.06 5.80 -16.86
N GLY A 188 12.86 4.84 -17.32
CA GLY A 188 13.89 5.07 -18.34
C GLY A 188 13.28 5.68 -19.60
N ILE A 189 12.29 5.01 -20.19
CA ILE A 189 11.60 5.50 -21.40
C ILE A 189 11.00 6.90 -21.17
N TYR A 190 10.33 7.09 -20.03
CA TYR A 190 9.71 8.38 -19.69
C TYR A 190 10.73 9.51 -19.58
N PHE A 191 11.80 9.31 -18.80
CA PHE A 191 12.79 10.35 -18.53
C PHE A 191 13.71 10.61 -19.71
N ASP A 192 14.01 9.59 -20.53
CA ASP A 192 14.80 9.76 -21.76
C ASP A 192 14.07 10.69 -22.74
N GLU A 193 12.77 10.47 -22.97
CA GLU A 193 11.95 11.32 -23.82
C GLU A 193 11.80 12.74 -23.22
N TYR A 194 11.49 12.83 -21.92
CA TYR A 194 11.35 14.10 -21.21
C TYR A 194 12.62 14.96 -21.32
N ARG A 195 13.79 14.35 -21.08
CA ARG A 195 15.10 15.03 -21.15
C ARG A 195 15.46 15.40 -22.58
N SER A 196 15.20 14.52 -23.55
CA SER A 196 15.43 14.80 -24.98
C SER A 196 14.70 16.08 -25.41
N LEU A 197 13.43 16.23 -24.99
CA LEU A 197 12.62 17.41 -25.29
C LEU A 197 13.12 18.67 -24.60
N LYS A 198 13.58 18.57 -23.35
CA LYS A 198 14.14 19.72 -22.61
C LYS A 198 15.51 20.15 -23.14
N ASN A 199 16.38 19.20 -23.46
CA ASN A 199 17.69 19.47 -24.04
C ASN A 199 17.56 20.05 -25.46
N GLY A 200 16.59 19.57 -26.24
CA GLY A 200 16.27 20.12 -27.57
C GLY A 200 15.68 21.53 -27.53
N GLN A 201 15.12 21.97 -26.40
CA GLN A 201 14.58 23.31 -26.19
C GLN A 201 15.63 24.34 -25.71
N GLY A 202 16.91 23.97 -25.64
CA GLY A 202 18.00 24.87 -25.25
C GLY A 202 18.14 25.09 -23.74
N ALA A 203 17.59 24.19 -22.91
CA ALA A 203 17.93 24.16 -21.49
C ALA A 203 19.29 23.47 -21.32
N GLU A 204 20.34 24.28 -21.27
CA GLU A 204 21.63 23.89 -20.70
C GLU A 204 21.37 23.24 -19.34
N LEU A 205 21.99 22.09 -19.12
CA LEU A 205 21.84 21.25 -17.93
C LEU A 205 22.03 22.11 -16.66
N GLU A 206 20.94 22.52 -16.00
CA GLU A 206 21.02 22.72 -14.56
C GLU A 206 21.32 21.33 -13.98
N GLU A 207 22.59 21.14 -13.62
CA GLU A 207 23.07 19.96 -12.94
C GLU A 207 22.08 19.59 -11.84
N LEU A 208 21.64 18.32 -11.88
CA LEU A 208 20.87 17.71 -10.80
C LEU A 208 21.57 18.10 -9.48
N PRO A 209 20.87 18.67 -8.48
CA PRO A 209 21.49 18.92 -7.20
C PRO A 209 22.07 17.61 -6.68
N ASP A 210 23.40 17.55 -6.59
CA ASP A 210 24.15 16.39 -6.19
C ASP A 210 23.97 16.19 -4.67
N TYR A 211 22.91 15.48 -4.29
CA TYR A 211 22.59 15.18 -2.89
C TYR A 211 23.54 14.14 -2.26
N LEU A 212 24.62 13.76 -2.95
CA LEU A 212 25.63 12.80 -2.49
C LEU A 212 26.99 13.41 -2.16
N GLU A 213 27.15 14.74 -2.16
CA GLU A 213 28.27 15.34 -1.44
C GLU A 213 28.05 15.19 0.07
N GLU A 214 28.65 14.14 0.65
CA GLU A 214 28.94 14.05 2.08
C GLU A 214 29.71 15.31 2.50
N LYS A 215 29.02 16.33 3.00
CA LYS A 215 29.65 17.39 3.79
C LYS A 215 29.96 16.82 5.17
N PRO A 216 31.23 16.63 5.57
CA PRO A 216 31.56 16.31 6.94
C PRO A 216 31.48 17.61 7.75
N SER A 217 30.27 18.02 8.14
CA SER A 217 30.08 19.17 9.03
C SER A 217 29.41 18.74 10.33
N PHE A 218 30.12 17.90 11.08
CA PHE A 218 29.96 17.86 12.53
C PHE A 218 31.23 18.41 13.16
N ASP A 219 31.29 19.74 13.24
CA ASP A 219 32.24 20.42 14.12
C ASP A 219 31.80 20.16 15.56
N ARG A 220 32.32 19.07 16.14
CA ARG A 220 32.23 18.80 17.57
C ARG A 220 33.22 19.73 18.28
N LYS A 221 32.79 20.95 18.60
CA LYS A 221 33.52 21.75 19.60
C LYS A 221 33.24 21.18 20.99
N ALA A 222 34.33 20.79 21.63
CA ALA A 222 34.45 20.45 23.04
C ALA A 222 34.18 21.66 23.94
#